data_AF-A0A1M6EQJ9-F1
#
_entry.id   AF-A0A1M6EQJ9-F1
#
_cell.length_a   1.000
_cell.length_b   1.000
_cell.length_c   1.000
_cell.angle_alpha   90.00
_cell.angle_beta   90.00
_cell.angle_gamma   90.00
#
_symmetry.space_group_name_H-M   'P 1'
#
loop_
_entity.id
_entity.type
_entity.pdbx_description
1 polymer ?
#
loop_
_entity_poly.entity_id
_entity_poly.type
_entity_poly.pdbx_seq_one_letter_code
_entity_poly.pdbx_strand_id
1 'polypeptide(L)'
;MNNILETNLHLTHAPVSIKDFNRIKKAPVLDSELWKEKESLDKASLYIIGKREVPVFVPRREISDKSCLILDVEVGKASFRIFIPALTNSKYSLNGFAGIKTEPEGLEKAQKVWLFAFNDKGEAVSNIGFTFDELIYYCSNDMFQINMQNDFTSAITYDVLYVGECVGEKLTQRFKAHHALQDMLIEEKVISPSFDKSEELILMPFTIDSYMCTMLTGFSSENDWMKALTGDFDVTSNQISLDAEKALVHGMNPKYNQIRFKDYPFSMDGLYNSDASVFCYSIAENIILKYDEGNITGCPETAFASSIVGDKDGYTKVFVPGEDKTERYAKKWYAEHEKRMIEEG
;
A
#
# COMPACT_ATOMS: atom_id res chain seq x y z
N MET A 1 0.28 -30.22 16.62
CA MET A 1 -0.09 -29.59 15.34
C MET A 1 0.45 -28.18 15.39
N ASN A 2 1.31 -27.78 14.44
CA ASN A 2 1.80 -26.40 14.37
C ASN A 2 1.08 -25.72 13.20
N ASN A 3 0.14 -24.85 13.56
CA ASN A 3 -0.68 -24.10 12.63
C ASN A 3 -0.11 -22.68 12.55
N ILE A 4 0.37 -22.31 11.37
CA ILE A 4 0.86 -20.97 11.09
C ILE A 4 -0.25 -20.26 10.32
N LEU A 5 -0.78 -19.19 10.88
CA LEU A 5 -1.66 -18.30 10.13
C LEU A 5 -0.79 -17.24 9.46
N GLU A 6 -0.76 -17.24 8.13
CA GLU A 6 -0.16 -16.16 7.36
C GLU A 6 -1.26 -15.19 6.93
N THR A 7 -1.05 -13.92 7.26
CA THR A 7 -1.97 -12.82 6.99
C THR A 7 -1.27 -11.76 6.15
N ASN A 8 -1.82 -11.52 4.97
CA ASN A 8 -1.34 -10.54 4.01
C ASN A 8 -2.29 -9.32 3.99
N LEU A 9 -1.73 -8.13 4.19
CA LEU A 9 -2.47 -6.88 4.14
C LEU A 9 -2.34 -6.28 2.75
N HIS A 10 -3.47 -6.18 2.05
CA HIS A 10 -3.57 -5.62 0.71
C HIS A 10 -4.30 -4.28 0.76
N LEU A 11 -3.85 -3.31 -0.01
CA LEU A 11 -4.53 -2.04 -0.16
C LEU A 11 -5.87 -2.27 -0.88
N THR A 12 -6.96 -1.75 -0.32
CA THR A 12 -8.26 -1.77 -1.01
C THR A 12 -8.39 -0.63 -2.02
N HIS A 13 -7.59 0.42 -1.83
CA HIS A 13 -7.49 1.62 -2.64
C HIS A 13 -6.04 2.13 -2.56
N ALA A 14 -5.58 2.88 -3.57
CA ALA A 14 -4.30 3.59 -3.49
C ALA A 14 -4.21 4.45 -2.20
N PRO A 15 -3.02 4.64 -1.61
CA PRO A 15 -2.83 5.57 -0.50
C PRO A 15 -3.37 6.96 -0.88
N VAL A 16 -4.19 7.56 -0.01
CA VAL A 16 -4.85 8.84 -0.29
C VAL A 16 -4.47 9.88 0.75
N SER A 17 -4.24 11.12 0.31
CA SER A 17 -4.08 12.22 1.25
C SER A 17 -5.36 12.43 2.06
N ILE A 18 -5.27 12.95 3.29
CA ILE A 18 -6.45 13.30 4.09
C ILE A 18 -7.31 14.37 3.37
N LYS A 19 -6.68 15.23 2.57
CA LYS A 19 -7.38 16.19 1.70
C LYS A 19 -8.27 15.46 0.68
N ASP A 20 -7.71 14.51 -0.07
CA ASP A 20 -8.43 13.75 -1.10
C ASP A 20 -9.46 12.80 -0.49
N PHE A 21 -9.12 12.12 0.60
CA PHE A 21 -10.06 11.30 1.35
C PHE A 21 -11.31 12.09 1.75
N ASN A 22 -11.16 13.33 2.21
CA ASN A 22 -12.30 14.18 2.56
C ASN A 22 -13.16 14.57 1.34
N ARG A 23 -12.57 14.65 0.14
CA ARG A 23 -13.30 14.82 -1.13
C ARG A 23 -14.10 13.55 -1.45
N ILE A 24 -13.45 12.38 -1.44
CA ILE A 24 -14.06 11.08 -1.77
C ILE A 24 -15.16 10.71 -0.78
N LYS A 25 -14.94 10.94 0.51
CA LYS A 25 -15.95 10.68 1.57
C LYS A 25 -17.28 11.41 1.31
N LYS A 26 -17.20 12.62 0.75
CA LYS A 26 -18.35 13.48 0.42
C LYS A 26 -18.95 13.20 -0.96
N ALA A 27 -18.50 12.17 -1.66
CA ALA A 27 -18.96 11.84 -3.00
C ALA A 27 -20.50 11.71 -3.06
N PRO A 28 -21.17 12.43 -3.97
CA PRO A 28 -22.58 12.21 -4.24
C PRO A 28 -22.76 10.88 -4.97
N VAL A 29 -23.87 10.18 -4.72
CA VAL A 29 -24.20 8.89 -5.37
C VAL A 29 -24.25 9.01 -6.91
N LEU A 30 -24.49 10.21 -7.43
CA LEU A 30 -24.58 10.49 -8.86
C LEU A 30 -23.21 10.59 -9.55
N ASP A 31 -22.12 10.74 -8.81
CA ASP A 31 -20.75 10.71 -9.34
C ASP A 31 -20.24 9.27 -9.28
N SER A 32 -20.42 8.54 -10.39
CA SER A 32 -20.15 7.10 -10.41
C SER A 32 -18.66 6.72 -10.26
N GLU A 33 -17.73 7.61 -10.59
CA GLU A 33 -16.29 7.34 -10.40
C GLU A 33 -15.91 7.55 -8.94
N LEU A 34 -16.26 8.71 -8.39
CA LEU A 34 -15.97 9.05 -7.00
C LEU A 34 -16.71 8.12 -6.02
N TRP A 35 -17.89 7.61 -6.41
CA TRP A 35 -18.61 6.60 -5.64
C TRP A 35 -17.88 5.25 -5.60
N LYS A 36 -17.28 4.81 -6.70
CA LYS A 36 -16.48 3.56 -6.73
C LYS A 36 -15.24 3.66 -5.86
N GLU A 37 -14.55 4.81 -5.88
CA GLU A 37 -13.43 5.07 -4.97
C GLU A 37 -13.87 4.95 -3.51
N LYS A 38 -15.02 5.55 -3.17
CA LYS A 38 -15.60 5.45 -1.83
C LYS A 38 -15.93 4.01 -1.44
N GLU A 39 -16.52 3.23 -2.33
CA GLU A 39 -16.81 1.81 -2.08
C GLU A 39 -15.53 0.98 -1.87
N SER A 40 -14.48 1.28 -2.63
CA SER A 40 -13.16 0.67 -2.48
C SER A 40 -12.51 1.01 -1.13
N LEU A 41 -12.61 2.25 -0.66
CA LEU A 41 -12.19 2.64 0.69
C LEU A 41 -12.99 1.91 1.79
N ASP A 42 -14.29 1.76 1.61
CA ASP A 42 -15.19 1.13 2.59
C ASP A 42 -15.08 -0.40 2.68
N LYS A 43 -14.26 -1.03 1.82
CA LYS A 43 -13.88 -2.45 1.93
C LYS A 43 -12.77 -2.71 2.94
N ALA A 44 -12.09 -1.67 3.41
CA ALA A 44 -10.97 -1.82 4.33
C ALA A 44 -11.42 -2.37 5.69
N SER A 45 -10.70 -3.35 6.21
CA SER A 45 -10.82 -3.86 7.59
C SER A 45 -9.81 -3.21 8.54
N LEU A 46 -8.73 -2.66 8.00
CA LEU A 46 -7.66 -1.96 8.71
C LEU A 46 -7.27 -0.69 7.94
N TYR A 47 -6.68 0.27 8.64
CA TYR A 47 -6.04 1.41 8.00
C TYR A 47 -4.84 1.88 8.80
N ILE A 48 -3.90 2.47 8.07
CA ILE A 48 -2.72 3.11 8.65
C ILE A 48 -2.74 4.57 8.20
N ILE A 49 -2.51 5.48 9.14
CA ILE A 49 -2.22 6.89 8.84
C ILE A 49 -0.72 7.07 8.97
N GLY A 50 -0.10 7.34 7.84
CA GLY A 50 1.31 7.69 7.75
C GLY A 50 1.48 9.17 7.40
N LYS A 51 2.73 9.61 7.47
CA LYS A 51 3.15 10.93 7.04
C LYS A 51 4.31 10.80 6.07
N ARG A 52 4.24 11.53 4.97
CA ARG A 52 5.30 11.56 3.96
C ARG A 52 5.33 12.93 3.30
N GLU A 53 6.51 13.35 2.88
CA GLU A 53 6.64 14.49 1.99
C GLU A 53 5.93 14.21 0.66
N VAL A 54 5.26 15.24 0.11
CA VAL A 54 4.40 15.08 -1.06
C VAL A 54 5.26 14.88 -2.33
N PRO A 55 5.12 13.75 -3.05
CA PRO A 55 5.74 13.58 -4.35
C PRO A 55 5.10 14.48 -5.39
N VAL A 56 5.93 15.14 -6.20
CA VAL A 56 5.48 15.96 -7.32
C VAL A 56 6.11 15.49 -8.61
N PHE A 57 5.28 15.41 -9.65
CA PHE A 57 5.71 15.11 -11.01
C PHE A 57 6.26 16.35 -11.70
N VAL A 58 7.32 16.17 -12.46
CA VAL A 58 7.91 17.15 -13.39
C VAL A 58 7.90 16.54 -14.79
N PRO A 59 6.86 16.81 -15.61
CA PRO A 59 6.76 16.25 -16.96
C PRO A 59 7.91 16.72 -17.85
N ARG A 60 8.64 15.79 -18.47
CA ARG A 60 9.76 16.08 -19.39
C ARG A 60 9.27 16.06 -20.83
N ARG A 61 8.48 17.07 -21.20
CA ARG A 61 7.76 17.12 -22.49
C ARG A 61 8.70 17.15 -23.68
N GLU A 62 9.83 17.81 -23.53
CA GLU A 62 10.89 17.98 -24.53
C GLU A 62 11.58 16.68 -24.96
N ILE A 63 11.55 15.65 -24.12
CA ILE A 63 12.14 14.33 -24.40
C ILE A 63 11.09 13.21 -24.40
N SER A 64 9.82 13.56 -24.23
CA SER A 64 8.70 12.63 -24.36
C SER A 64 8.24 12.57 -25.81
N ASP A 65 7.80 11.40 -26.26
CA ASP A 65 7.24 11.22 -27.60
C ASP A 65 6.06 10.23 -27.60
N LYS A 66 5.63 9.83 -28.81
CA LYS A 66 4.49 8.90 -28.98
C LYS A 66 4.75 7.51 -28.41
N SER A 67 6.01 7.10 -28.35
CA SER A 67 6.45 5.77 -27.93
C SER A 67 6.75 5.71 -26.43
N CYS A 68 7.16 6.81 -25.82
CA CYS A 68 7.49 6.84 -24.40
C CYS A 68 7.27 8.23 -23.80
N LEU A 69 6.51 8.28 -22.70
CA LEU A 69 6.40 9.49 -21.87
C LEU A 69 7.42 9.46 -20.74
N ILE A 70 8.05 10.60 -20.48
CA ILE A 70 9.09 10.74 -19.46
C ILE A 70 8.66 11.82 -18.46
N LEU A 71 8.78 11.49 -17.18
CA LEU A 71 8.54 12.39 -16.06
C LEU A 71 9.58 12.14 -14.98
N ASP A 72 10.04 13.22 -14.35
CA ASP A 72 10.77 13.09 -13.09
C ASP A 72 9.78 13.20 -11.92
N VAL A 73 10.13 12.62 -10.79
CA VAL A 73 9.44 12.78 -9.52
C VAL A 73 10.41 13.40 -8.53
N GLU A 74 9.97 14.43 -7.83
CA GLU A 74 10.71 15.08 -6.76
C GLU A 74 10.01 14.80 -5.42
N VAL A 75 10.78 14.36 -4.42
CA VAL A 75 10.34 14.16 -3.03
C VAL A 75 11.44 14.69 -2.12
N GLY A 76 11.24 15.88 -1.56
CA GLY A 76 12.23 16.56 -0.75
C GLY A 76 13.52 16.83 -1.53
N LYS A 77 14.60 16.15 -1.16
CA LYS A 77 15.91 16.23 -1.83
C LYS A 77 16.15 15.12 -2.84
N ALA A 78 15.28 14.11 -2.87
CA ALA A 78 15.39 12.99 -3.80
C ALA A 78 14.69 13.32 -5.12
N SER A 79 15.27 12.82 -6.21
CA SER A 79 14.64 12.86 -7.52
C SER A 79 14.96 11.59 -8.30
N PHE A 80 13.95 11.04 -8.96
CA PHE A 80 14.06 9.85 -9.79
C PHE A 80 13.20 10.02 -11.03
N ARG A 81 13.52 9.24 -12.06
CA ARG A 81 12.88 9.34 -13.38
C ARG A 81 11.97 8.15 -13.61
N ILE A 82 10.82 8.42 -14.20
CA ILE A 82 9.85 7.44 -14.65
C ILE A 82 9.75 7.50 -16.17
N PHE A 83 9.82 6.33 -16.80
CA PHE A 83 9.54 6.13 -18.21
C PHE A 83 8.26 5.32 -18.32
N ILE A 84 7.37 5.75 -19.21
CA ILE A 84 6.09 5.10 -19.49
C ILE A 84 6.09 4.69 -20.96
N PRO A 85 6.46 3.43 -21.28
CA PRO A 85 6.47 2.94 -22.65
C PRO A 85 5.04 2.72 -23.16
N ALA A 86 4.76 3.13 -24.40
CA ALA A 86 3.47 2.90 -25.05
C ALA A 86 3.23 1.41 -25.31
N LEU A 87 4.29 0.67 -25.68
CA LEU A 87 4.22 -0.76 -26.01
C LEU A 87 3.60 -1.59 -24.87
N THR A 88 4.06 -1.37 -23.65
CA THR A 88 3.60 -2.08 -22.44
C THR A 88 2.31 -1.49 -21.86
N ASN A 89 1.81 -0.38 -22.40
CA ASN A 89 0.61 0.33 -21.93
C ASN A 89 -0.38 0.59 -23.06
N SER A 90 -0.51 -0.35 -24.01
CA SER A 90 -1.32 -0.19 -25.23
C SER A 90 -2.78 0.24 -24.99
N LYS A 91 -3.38 -0.23 -23.88
CA LYS A 91 -4.71 0.18 -23.42
C LYS A 91 -4.83 1.70 -23.19
N TYR A 92 -3.76 2.33 -22.70
CA TYR A 92 -3.72 3.75 -22.34
C TYR A 92 -3.07 4.60 -23.42
N SER A 93 -2.09 4.06 -24.15
CA SER A 93 -1.42 4.77 -25.22
C SER A 93 -2.24 4.82 -26.51
N LEU A 94 -3.22 3.93 -26.71
CA LEU A 94 -3.99 3.83 -27.95
C LEU A 94 -3.04 3.77 -29.16
N ASN A 95 -3.12 4.73 -30.09
CA ASN A 95 -2.24 4.86 -31.26
C ASN A 95 -0.92 5.61 -30.98
N GLY A 96 -0.53 5.71 -29.71
CA GLY A 96 0.65 6.41 -29.21
C GLY A 96 0.28 7.58 -28.30
N PHE A 97 1.18 7.90 -27.38
CA PHE A 97 0.98 9.02 -26.45
C PHE A 97 0.98 10.37 -27.18
N ALA A 98 0.12 11.27 -26.74
CA ALA A 98 0.02 12.64 -27.22
C ALA A 98 0.67 13.65 -26.27
N GLY A 99 0.90 13.27 -25.00
CA GLY A 99 1.65 14.09 -24.04
C GLY A 99 1.15 13.93 -22.60
N ILE A 100 1.69 14.78 -21.73
CA ILE A 100 1.35 14.85 -20.30
C ILE A 100 0.86 16.26 -19.96
N LYS A 101 -0.27 16.35 -19.26
CA LYS A 101 -0.73 17.59 -18.62
C LYS A 101 -0.68 17.47 -17.10
N THR A 102 -0.43 18.59 -16.44
CA THR A 102 -0.49 18.71 -14.99
C THR A 102 -1.92 19.01 -14.54
N GLU A 103 -2.24 18.71 -13.29
CA GLU A 103 -3.42 19.22 -12.61
C GLU A 103 -2.99 20.04 -11.38
N PRO A 104 -3.27 21.36 -11.33
CA PRO A 104 -3.84 22.22 -12.39
C PRO A 104 -3.01 22.29 -13.70
N GLU A 105 -3.67 22.60 -14.81
CA GLU A 105 -3.02 22.65 -16.13
C GLU A 105 -2.00 23.81 -16.24
N GLY A 106 -0.86 23.54 -16.85
CA GLY A 106 0.17 24.54 -17.18
C GLY A 106 1.27 24.70 -16.13
N LEU A 107 1.28 23.89 -15.08
CA LEU A 107 2.34 23.90 -14.08
C LEU A 107 3.60 23.18 -14.56
N GLU A 108 4.75 23.62 -14.05
CA GLU A 108 6.04 22.94 -14.23
C GLU A 108 6.10 21.65 -13.42
N LYS A 109 5.53 21.69 -12.19
CA LYS A 109 5.42 20.55 -11.29
C LYS A 109 4.02 20.43 -10.70
N ALA A 110 3.53 19.22 -10.51
CA ALA A 110 2.19 18.96 -9.95
C ALA A 110 2.09 17.62 -9.23
N GLN A 111 1.19 17.52 -8.25
CA GLN A 111 0.92 16.27 -7.54
C GLN A 111 0.19 15.24 -8.41
N LYS A 112 -0.63 15.72 -9.36
CA LYS A 112 -1.41 14.88 -10.27
C LYS A 112 -1.11 15.25 -11.72
N VAL A 113 -1.01 14.24 -12.56
CA VAL A 113 -0.80 14.37 -14.00
C VAL A 113 -1.82 13.55 -14.76
N TRP A 114 -2.11 13.96 -16.00
CA TRP A 114 -2.98 13.29 -16.95
C TRP A 114 -2.19 12.93 -18.20
N LEU A 115 -2.30 11.67 -18.61
CA LEU A 115 -1.73 11.15 -19.85
C LEU A 115 -2.75 11.28 -20.98
N PHE A 116 -2.27 11.80 -22.10
CA PHE A 116 -3.04 11.94 -23.33
C PHE A 116 -2.54 10.94 -24.36
N ALA A 117 -3.46 10.44 -25.18
CA ALA A 117 -3.19 9.50 -26.25
C ALA A 117 -3.88 9.94 -27.54
N PHE A 118 -3.37 9.49 -28.69
CA PHE A 118 -4.02 9.70 -29.98
C PHE A 118 -5.10 8.64 -30.20
N ASN A 119 -6.35 9.07 -30.42
CA ASN A 119 -7.43 8.18 -30.84
C ASN A 119 -7.29 7.78 -32.33
N ASP A 120 -8.23 6.99 -32.85
CA ASP A 120 -8.20 6.51 -34.26
C ASP A 120 -8.32 7.62 -35.31
N LYS A 121 -8.75 8.82 -34.89
CA LYS A 121 -8.83 10.01 -35.74
C LYS A 121 -7.58 10.89 -35.65
N GLY A 122 -6.59 10.49 -34.84
CA GLY A 122 -5.40 11.29 -34.57
C GLY A 122 -5.64 12.48 -33.63
N GLU A 123 -6.76 12.50 -32.91
CA GLU A 123 -7.07 13.54 -31.92
C GLU A 123 -6.48 13.15 -30.56
N ALA A 124 -5.93 14.14 -29.85
CA ALA A 124 -5.42 13.93 -28.49
C ALA A 124 -6.59 13.85 -27.49
N VAL A 125 -6.73 12.73 -26.81
CA VAL A 125 -7.77 12.49 -25.79
C VAL A 125 -7.13 12.17 -24.45
N SER A 126 -7.73 12.66 -23.35
CA SER A 126 -7.33 12.27 -22.00
C SER A 126 -7.68 10.81 -21.79
N ASN A 127 -6.75 10.02 -21.23
CA ASN A 127 -6.95 8.59 -21.04
C ASN A 127 -6.93 8.20 -19.55
N ILE A 128 -5.85 8.57 -18.84
CA ILE A 128 -5.67 8.23 -17.42
C ILE A 128 -4.94 9.35 -16.70
N GLY A 129 -5.30 9.59 -15.43
CA GLY A 129 -4.58 10.51 -14.56
C GLY A 129 -4.31 9.89 -13.21
N PHE A 130 -3.19 10.28 -12.60
CA PHE A 130 -2.74 9.71 -11.34
C PHE A 130 -1.92 10.69 -10.51
N THR A 131 -2.06 10.59 -9.19
CA THR A 131 -1.02 10.97 -8.22
C THR A 131 0.11 9.94 -8.23
N PHE A 132 1.19 10.21 -7.50
CA PHE A 132 2.26 9.21 -7.36
C PHE A 132 1.75 7.92 -6.70
N ASP A 133 0.97 8.03 -5.64
CA ASP A 133 0.41 6.85 -4.95
C ASP A 133 -0.55 6.05 -5.84
N GLU A 134 -1.39 6.72 -6.64
CA GLU A 134 -2.26 6.08 -7.64
C GLU A 134 -1.43 5.33 -8.69
N LEU A 135 -0.33 5.92 -9.18
CA LEU A 135 0.58 5.29 -10.13
C LEU A 135 1.19 4.01 -9.57
N ILE A 136 1.77 4.06 -8.36
CA ILE A 136 2.39 2.88 -7.73
C ILE A 136 1.37 1.79 -7.46
N TYR A 137 0.17 2.17 -7.02
CA TYR A 137 -0.93 1.23 -6.80
C TYR A 137 -1.33 0.53 -8.10
N TYR A 138 -1.46 1.26 -9.21
CA TYR A 138 -1.77 0.67 -10.51
C TYR A 138 -0.66 -0.25 -11.02
N CYS A 139 0.61 0.11 -10.80
CA CYS A 139 1.74 -0.75 -11.12
C CYS A 139 1.75 -2.04 -10.29
N SER A 140 1.46 -1.95 -9.00
CA SER A 140 1.46 -3.10 -8.09
C SER A 140 0.32 -4.09 -8.38
N ASN A 141 -0.72 -3.65 -9.08
CA ASN A 141 -1.87 -4.45 -9.49
C ASN A 141 -1.82 -4.86 -10.98
N ASP A 142 -0.64 -4.77 -11.62
CA ASP A 142 -0.43 -5.09 -13.04
C ASP A 142 -1.35 -4.30 -14.01
N MET A 143 -1.90 -3.17 -13.58
CA MET A 143 -2.79 -2.35 -14.38
C MET A 143 -2.04 -1.30 -15.20
N PHE A 144 -0.79 -1.00 -14.86
CA PHE A 144 0.01 0.02 -15.53
C PHE A 144 1.50 -0.31 -15.43
N GLN A 145 2.27 -0.12 -16.50
CA GLN A 145 3.68 -0.53 -16.57
C GLN A 145 4.60 0.68 -16.67
N ILE A 146 5.62 0.76 -15.81
CA ILE A 146 6.60 1.84 -15.82
C ILE A 146 8.01 1.32 -15.57
N ASN A 147 8.99 2.10 -16.00
CA ASN A 147 10.39 1.92 -15.64
C ASN A 147 10.84 3.07 -14.76
N MET A 148 11.49 2.78 -13.64
CA MET A 148 12.07 3.80 -12.76
C MET A 148 13.59 3.78 -12.80
N GLN A 149 14.19 4.95 -12.84
CA GLN A 149 15.63 5.14 -12.75
C GLN A 149 15.96 5.99 -11.53
N ASN A 150 16.99 5.55 -10.79
CA ASN A 150 17.42 6.05 -9.48
C ASN A 150 16.55 5.56 -8.31
N ASP A 151 17.02 5.86 -7.10
CA ASP A 151 16.38 5.47 -5.84
C ASP A 151 15.07 6.25 -5.62
N PHE A 152 13.97 5.52 -5.47
CA PHE A 152 12.63 6.04 -5.18
C PHE A 152 12.15 5.68 -3.77
N THR A 153 13.01 5.10 -2.93
CA THR A 153 12.68 4.61 -1.57
C THR A 153 11.99 5.68 -0.73
N SER A 154 12.47 6.93 -0.79
CA SER A 154 11.86 8.05 -0.06
C SER A 154 10.42 8.35 -0.49
N ALA A 155 10.06 8.06 -1.74
CA ALA A 155 8.73 8.29 -2.28
C ALA A 155 7.73 7.24 -1.82
N ILE A 156 8.16 6.06 -1.39
CA ILE A 156 7.29 4.98 -0.91
C ILE A 156 7.44 4.74 0.61
N THR A 157 8.17 5.60 1.32
CA THR A 157 8.37 5.50 2.77
C THR A 157 7.43 6.43 3.51
N TYR A 158 6.68 5.91 4.48
CA TYR A 158 5.72 6.66 5.28
C TYR A 158 6.06 6.53 6.76
N ASP A 159 6.21 7.65 7.46
CA ASP A 159 6.35 7.67 8.92
C ASP A 159 5.01 7.32 9.56
N VAL A 160 4.91 6.18 10.24
CA VAL A 160 3.65 5.66 10.79
C VAL A 160 3.24 6.47 12.02
N LEU A 161 2.04 7.05 11.96
CA LEU A 161 1.49 7.85 13.05
C LEU A 161 0.39 7.13 13.81
N TYR A 162 -0.40 6.31 13.11
CA TYR A 162 -1.56 5.63 13.68
C TYR A 162 -1.93 4.38 12.89
N VAL A 163 -2.42 3.37 13.59
CA VAL A 163 -3.06 2.17 13.03
C VAL A 163 -4.45 2.04 13.63
N GLY A 164 -5.46 1.70 12.83
CA GLY A 164 -6.79 1.41 13.32
C GLY A 164 -7.50 0.32 12.54
N GLU A 165 -8.41 -0.38 13.19
CA GLU A 165 -9.34 -1.31 12.53
C GLU A 165 -10.65 -0.64 12.06
N CYS A 166 -11.44 -1.34 11.24
CA CYS A 166 -12.78 -0.94 10.80
C CYS A 166 -13.86 -1.96 11.18
N VAL A 167 -13.68 -2.72 12.27
CA VAL A 167 -14.67 -3.72 12.68
C VAL A 167 -15.99 -3.05 13.05
N GLY A 168 -17.08 -3.48 12.41
CA GLY A 168 -18.45 -3.03 12.67
C GLY A 168 -18.88 -1.74 11.98
N GLU A 169 -17.94 -0.95 11.42
CA GLU A 169 -18.25 0.31 10.73
C GLU A 169 -17.36 0.53 9.51
N LYS A 170 -17.92 1.11 8.46
CA LYS A 170 -17.15 1.44 7.25
C LYS A 170 -16.11 2.54 7.52
N LEU A 171 -14.97 2.48 6.84
CA LEU A 171 -13.88 3.47 6.97
C LEU A 171 -14.38 4.92 6.88
N THR A 172 -15.22 5.24 5.89
CA THR A 172 -15.74 6.60 5.70
C THR A 172 -16.66 7.08 6.82
N GLN A 173 -17.31 6.15 7.54
CA GLN A 173 -18.17 6.45 8.69
C GLN A 173 -17.34 6.72 9.94
N ARG A 174 -16.30 5.91 10.18
CA ARG A 174 -15.37 6.04 11.30
C ARG A 174 -14.70 7.42 11.35
N PHE A 175 -14.40 7.98 10.18
CA PHE A 175 -13.77 9.30 10.03
C PHE A 175 -14.72 10.50 10.16
N LYS A 176 -15.88 10.34 10.82
CA LYS A 176 -16.76 11.45 11.23
C LYS A 176 -16.32 12.12 12.54
N ALA A 177 -15.74 11.35 13.47
CA ALA A 177 -15.34 11.82 14.80
C ALA A 177 -13.95 11.28 15.23
N HIS A 178 -13.03 11.14 14.28
CA HIS A 178 -11.74 10.49 14.51
C HIS A 178 -10.76 11.40 15.27
N HIS A 179 -10.77 11.33 16.61
CA HIS A 179 -9.98 12.21 17.49
C HIS A 179 -8.48 12.19 17.19
N ALA A 180 -7.87 11.02 17.03
CA ALA A 180 -6.44 10.94 16.72
C ALA A 180 -6.06 11.67 15.41
N LEU A 181 -6.96 11.72 14.43
CA LEU A 181 -6.72 12.47 13.19
C LEU A 181 -6.77 13.97 13.45
N GLN A 182 -7.66 14.43 14.33
CA GLN A 182 -7.70 15.83 14.73
C GLN A 182 -6.41 16.23 15.44
N ASP A 183 -5.93 15.38 16.36
CA ASP A 183 -4.67 15.61 17.07
C ASP A 183 -3.49 15.65 16.09
N MET A 184 -3.39 14.70 15.14
CA MET A 184 -2.41 14.73 14.06
C MET A 184 -2.49 16.04 13.26
N LEU A 185 -3.69 16.45 12.87
CA LEU A 185 -3.90 17.69 12.12
C LEU A 185 -3.54 18.96 12.90
N ILE A 186 -3.50 18.91 14.23
CA ILE A 186 -3.11 20.03 15.10
C ILE A 186 -1.60 20.02 15.36
N GLU A 187 -1.08 18.88 15.80
CA GLU A 187 0.26 18.77 16.40
C GLU A 187 1.38 18.48 15.41
N GLU A 188 1.11 17.77 14.31
CA GLU A 188 2.16 17.41 13.36
C GLU A 188 2.71 18.64 12.64
N LYS A 189 4.01 18.69 12.37
CA LYS A 189 4.61 19.78 11.58
C LYS A 189 4.49 19.48 10.10
N VAL A 190 4.24 20.51 9.29
CA VAL A 190 4.37 20.38 7.83
C VAL A 190 5.84 20.12 7.47
N ILE A 191 6.10 19.19 6.57
CA ILE A 191 7.44 18.84 6.07
C ILE A 191 7.84 19.85 4.99
N SER A 192 6.99 19.99 3.98
CA SER A 192 7.16 20.83 2.80
C SER A 192 6.30 22.09 2.94
N PRO A 193 6.89 23.29 3.12
CA PRO A 193 6.14 24.53 3.39
C PRO A 193 5.12 24.93 2.30
N SER A 194 5.19 24.32 1.12
CA SER A 194 4.29 24.56 0.00
C SER A 194 3.00 23.73 0.04
N PHE A 195 2.86 22.79 0.97
CA PHE A 195 1.70 21.90 1.06
C PHE A 195 0.98 22.03 2.40
N ASP A 196 -0.32 21.77 2.37
CA ASP A 196 -1.10 21.66 3.59
C ASP A 196 -0.76 20.37 4.33
N LYS A 197 -0.88 20.38 5.66
CA LYS A 197 -0.69 19.18 6.48
C LYS A 197 -1.59 18.01 6.06
N SER A 198 -2.78 18.30 5.57
CA SER A 198 -3.73 17.29 5.06
C SER A 198 -3.30 16.63 3.75
N GLU A 199 -2.30 17.18 3.05
CA GLU A 199 -1.69 16.60 1.85
C GLU A 199 -0.53 15.66 2.20
N GLU A 200 0.12 15.86 3.35
CA GLU A 200 1.24 15.06 3.83
C GLU A 200 0.82 13.90 4.73
N LEU A 201 -0.38 13.98 5.32
CA LEU A 201 -1.01 12.86 6.02
C LEU A 201 -1.67 11.94 5.00
N ILE A 202 -1.22 10.70 4.96
CA ILE A 202 -1.64 9.69 3.99
C ILE A 202 -2.39 8.58 4.71
N LEU A 203 -3.61 8.32 4.27
CA LEU A 203 -4.44 7.20 4.69
C LEU A 203 -4.21 6.01 3.76
N MET A 204 -3.80 4.88 4.33
CA MET A 204 -3.58 3.61 3.66
C MET A 204 -4.65 2.62 4.10
N PRO A 205 -5.66 2.32 3.26
CA PRO A 205 -6.76 1.43 3.59
C PRO A 205 -6.45 -0.02 3.22
N PHE A 206 -6.47 -0.94 4.18
CA PHE A 206 -6.12 -2.34 3.99
C PHE A 206 -7.30 -3.30 4.18
N THR A 207 -7.35 -4.32 3.34
CA THR A 207 -8.08 -5.57 3.60
C THR A 207 -7.09 -6.64 4.00
N ILE A 208 -7.62 -7.66 4.64
CA ILE A 208 -6.86 -8.83 5.07
C ILE A 208 -7.20 -10.01 4.17
N ASP A 209 -6.17 -10.63 3.63
CA ASP A 209 -6.22 -12.00 3.11
C ASP A 209 -5.43 -12.92 4.05
N SER A 210 -5.90 -14.13 4.31
CA SER A 210 -5.24 -15.02 5.28
C SER A 210 -5.44 -16.48 4.94
N TYR A 211 -4.40 -17.27 5.15
CA TYR A 211 -4.42 -18.71 4.95
C TYR A 211 -3.71 -19.44 6.08
N MET A 212 -4.21 -20.63 6.38
CA MET A 212 -3.65 -21.51 7.40
C MET A 212 -2.66 -22.47 6.76
N CYS A 213 -1.42 -22.46 7.23
CA CYS A 213 -0.41 -23.45 6.89
C CYS A 213 -0.25 -24.43 8.05
N THR A 214 -0.52 -25.71 7.79
CA THR A 214 -0.41 -26.78 8.80
C THR A 214 0.75 -27.69 8.48
N MET A 215 1.68 -27.87 9.42
CA MET A 215 2.66 -28.95 9.35
C MET A 215 2.08 -30.25 9.91
N LEU A 216 1.95 -31.25 9.03
CA LEU A 216 1.56 -32.61 9.39
C LEU A 216 2.78 -33.53 9.39
N THR A 217 2.84 -34.43 10.37
CA THR A 217 3.91 -35.43 10.50
C THR A 217 3.30 -36.83 10.64
N GLY A 218 4.12 -37.87 10.59
CA GLY A 218 3.67 -39.25 10.88
C GLY A 218 3.14 -39.45 12.31
N PHE A 219 3.29 -38.46 13.19
CA PHE A 219 2.77 -38.45 14.56
C PHE A 219 1.51 -37.59 14.74
N SER A 220 1.05 -36.92 13.67
CA SER A 220 -0.18 -36.12 13.72
C SER A 220 -1.40 -37.01 13.90
N SER A 221 -2.38 -36.54 14.69
CA SER A 221 -3.61 -37.28 14.94
C SER A 221 -4.49 -37.33 13.68
N GLU A 222 -5.39 -38.31 13.58
CA GLU A 222 -6.40 -38.36 12.50
C GLU A 222 -7.24 -37.07 12.46
N ASN A 223 -7.54 -36.49 13.62
CA ASN A 223 -8.27 -35.23 13.72
C ASN A 223 -7.47 -34.04 13.14
N ASP A 224 -6.15 -33.99 13.36
CA ASP A 224 -5.29 -32.95 12.78
C ASP A 224 -5.26 -33.06 11.25
N TRP A 225 -5.19 -34.29 10.73
CA TRP A 225 -5.30 -34.56 9.29
C TRP A 225 -6.64 -34.12 8.73
N MET A 226 -7.75 -34.45 9.41
CA MET A 226 -9.09 -34.06 8.97
C MET A 226 -9.26 -32.54 8.95
N LYS A 227 -8.89 -31.84 10.03
CA LYS A 227 -8.94 -30.36 10.07
C LYS A 227 -8.14 -29.71 8.95
N ALA A 228 -6.92 -30.19 8.69
CA ALA A 228 -6.07 -29.65 7.64
C ALA A 228 -6.65 -29.88 6.22
N LEU A 229 -7.33 -31.00 5.98
CA LEU A 229 -7.96 -31.31 4.70
C LEU A 229 -9.29 -30.58 4.49
N THR A 230 -10.06 -30.34 5.56
CA THR A 230 -11.36 -29.65 5.49
C THR A 230 -11.24 -28.14 5.63
N GLY A 231 -10.14 -27.63 6.17
CA GLY A 231 -9.98 -26.22 6.52
C GLY A 231 -10.78 -25.79 7.75
N ASP A 232 -11.24 -26.75 8.58
CA ASP A 232 -12.07 -26.50 9.76
C ASP A 232 -11.20 -26.08 10.96
N PHE A 233 -10.72 -24.84 10.91
CA PHE A 233 -9.95 -24.20 11.98
C PHE A 233 -10.83 -23.21 12.75
N ASP A 234 -10.71 -23.20 14.07
CA ASP A 234 -11.35 -22.20 14.94
C ASP A 234 -10.66 -20.84 14.83
N VAL A 235 -10.86 -20.16 13.69
CA VAL A 235 -10.36 -18.82 13.37
C VAL A 235 -11.42 -18.09 12.55
N THR A 236 -11.79 -16.88 12.98
CA THR A 236 -12.72 -16.01 12.26
C THR A 236 -12.03 -14.78 11.68
N SER A 237 -12.55 -14.23 10.58
CA SER A 237 -12.02 -13.00 9.96
C SER A 237 -11.97 -11.81 10.92
N ASN A 238 -12.93 -11.71 11.85
CA ASN A 238 -12.95 -10.68 12.88
C ASN A 238 -11.77 -10.83 13.86
N GLN A 239 -11.50 -12.05 14.33
CA GLN A 239 -10.35 -12.30 15.21
C GLN A 239 -9.03 -11.95 14.51
N ILE A 240 -8.89 -12.32 13.22
CA ILE A 240 -7.69 -11.98 12.44
C ILE A 240 -7.52 -10.46 12.33
N SER A 241 -8.60 -9.72 12.07
CA SER A 241 -8.56 -8.25 11.93
C SER A 241 -8.18 -7.56 13.25
N LEU A 242 -8.79 -8.00 14.35
CA LEU A 242 -8.48 -7.49 15.69
C LEU A 242 -7.05 -7.82 16.10
N ASP A 243 -6.57 -9.03 15.80
CA ASP A 243 -5.20 -9.43 16.14
C ASP A 243 -4.15 -8.70 15.29
N ALA A 244 -4.43 -8.49 14.00
CA ALA A 244 -3.58 -7.71 13.10
C ALA A 244 -3.42 -6.26 13.55
N GLU A 245 -4.50 -5.59 13.99
CA GLU A 245 -4.40 -4.24 14.59
C GLU A 245 -3.46 -4.25 15.80
N LYS A 246 -3.65 -5.22 16.70
CA LYS A 246 -2.84 -5.35 17.92
C LYS A 246 -1.37 -5.59 17.60
N ALA A 247 -1.08 -6.49 16.67
CA ALA A 247 0.26 -6.80 16.21
C ALA A 247 0.95 -5.57 15.62
N LEU A 248 0.26 -4.83 14.74
CA LEU A 248 0.79 -3.61 14.12
C LEU A 248 1.01 -2.49 15.14
N VAL A 249 0.07 -2.26 16.05
CA VAL A 249 0.17 -1.24 17.10
C VAL A 249 1.27 -1.58 18.10
N HIS A 250 1.37 -2.83 18.52
CA HIS A 250 2.43 -3.30 19.42
C HIS A 250 3.80 -3.23 18.74
N GLY A 251 3.91 -3.75 17.52
CA GLY A 251 5.19 -3.87 16.80
C GLY A 251 5.75 -2.55 16.28
N MET A 252 4.90 -1.60 15.87
CA MET A 252 5.35 -0.28 15.39
C MET A 252 5.28 0.82 16.45
N ASN A 253 4.53 0.61 17.53
CA ASN A 253 4.30 1.58 18.59
C ASN A 253 3.94 3.02 18.10
N PRO A 254 2.95 3.22 17.21
CA PRO A 254 2.71 4.52 16.55
C PRO A 254 2.34 5.65 17.53
N LYS A 255 2.86 6.86 17.33
CA LYS A 255 2.69 7.99 18.27
C LYS A 255 1.24 8.26 18.72
N TYR A 256 0.25 8.14 17.84
CA TYR A 256 -1.13 8.54 18.14
C TYR A 256 -2.06 7.40 18.57
N ASN A 257 -1.58 6.15 18.66
CA ASN A 257 -2.34 5.06 19.27
C ASN A 257 -2.36 5.23 20.79
N GLN A 258 -3.52 5.39 21.43
CA GLN A 258 -3.58 5.50 22.89
C GLN A 258 -3.45 4.12 23.56
N ILE A 259 -4.09 3.11 22.99
CA ILE A 259 -3.97 1.71 23.40
C ILE A 259 -2.73 1.12 22.72
N ARG A 260 -1.85 0.48 23.49
CA ARG A 260 -0.55 -0.02 23.02
C ARG A 260 -0.42 -1.56 23.01
N PHE A 261 -1.44 -2.26 23.52
CA PHE A 261 -1.45 -3.72 23.61
C PHE A 261 -0.14 -4.30 24.18
N LYS A 262 0.28 -3.82 25.36
CA LYS A 262 1.55 -4.20 25.98
C LYS A 262 1.70 -5.71 26.22
N ASP A 263 0.58 -6.38 26.45
CA ASP A 263 0.52 -7.82 26.70
C ASP A 263 0.27 -8.65 25.43
N TYR A 264 0.28 -8.04 24.23
CA TYR A 264 0.26 -8.81 22.98
C TYR A 264 1.42 -9.82 22.98
N PRO A 265 1.20 -11.09 22.55
CA PRO A 265 0.05 -11.63 21.82
C PRO A 265 -1.13 -12.12 22.68
N PHE A 266 -1.07 -12.00 24.01
CA PHE A 266 -2.16 -12.42 24.90
C PHE A 266 -3.40 -11.52 24.73
N SER A 267 -4.47 -12.07 24.16
CA SER A 267 -5.73 -11.35 23.97
C SER A 267 -6.95 -12.28 24.07
N MET A 268 -8.11 -11.75 24.46
CA MET A 268 -9.34 -12.54 24.58
C MET A 268 -10.10 -12.67 23.26
N ASP A 269 -9.97 -11.66 22.42
CA ASP A 269 -10.75 -11.38 21.20
C ASP A 269 -9.88 -11.48 19.92
N GLY A 270 -8.57 -11.66 20.06
CA GLY A 270 -7.65 -11.96 18.96
C GLY A 270 -7.43 -13.47 18.77
N LEU A 271 -6.26 -13.84 18.27
CA LEU A 271 -5.95 -15.22 17.86
C LEU A 271 -5.32 -16.08 18.94
N TYR A 272 -5.03 -15.53 20.12
CA TYR A 272 -4.37 -16.26 21.20
C TYR A 272 -5.10 -17.56 21.60
N ASN A 273 -6.43 -17.55 21.63
CA ASN A 273 -7.25 -18.72 21.96
C ASN A 273 -7.69 -19.55 20.75
N SER A 274 -7.24 -19.20 19.53
CA SER A 274 -7.65 -19.84 18.27
C SER A 274 -6.89 -21.15 18.00
N ASP A 275 -7.19 -21.81 16.88
CA ASP A 275 -6.40 -22.98 16.43
C ASP A 275 -5.00 -22.61 15.90
N ALA A 276 -4.71 -21.34 15.61
CA ALA A 276 -3.39 -20.93 15.14
C ALA A 276 -2.37 -20.87 16.30
N SER A 277 -1.14 -21.28 16.02
CA SER A 277 -0.03 -21.37 16.99
C SER A 277 0.97 -20.23 16.79
N VAL A 278 1.17 -19.83 15.55
CA VAL A 278 2.00 -18.70 15.10
C VAL A 278 1.15 -17.86 14.17
N PHE A 279 1.28 -16.54 14.26
CA PHE A 279 0.55 -15.58 13.44
C PHE A 279 1.55 -14.63 12.80
N CYS A 280 1.49 -14.49 11.47
CA CYS A 280 2.41 -13.69 10.68
C CYS A 280 1.64 -12.62 9.91
N TYR A 281 2.02 -11.35 10.07
CA TYR A 281 1.37 -10.21 9.40
C TYR A 281 2.36 -9.52 8.47
N SER A 282 2.07 -9.56 7.17
CA SER A 282 2.92 -8.99 6.12
C SER A 282 2.15 -7.93 5.32
N ILE A 283 2.83 -6.85 4.95
CA ILE A 283 2.29 -5.84 4.04
C ILE A 283 2.55 -6.31 2.60
N ALA A 284 1.49 -6.65 1.86
CA ALA A 284 1.57 -7.20 0.51
C ALA A 284 1.59 -6.11 -0.57
N GLU A 285 2.28 -5.01 -0.31
CA GLU A 285 2.23 -3.77 -1.09
C GLU A 285 3.61 -3.14 -1.19
N ASN A 286 3.91 -2.43 -2.29
CA ASN A 286 5.20 -1.77 -2.50
C ASN A 286 5.34 -0.46 -1.70
N ILE A 287 5.28 -0.57 -0.38
CA ILE A 287 5.39 0.55 0.57
C ILE A 287 6.36 0.21 1.70
N ILE A 288 6.92 1.24 2.33
CA ILE A 288 7.78 1.12 3.51
C ILE A 288 7.13 1.89 4.65
N LEU A 289 6.84 1.19 5.73
CA LEU A 289 6.29 1.77 6.95
C LEU A 289 7.42 2.00 7.94
N LYS A 290 7.77 3.26 8.17
CA LYS A 290 8.84 3.67 9.07
C LYS A 290 8.28 3.99 10.46
N TYR A 291 8.92 3.46 11.50
CA TYR A 291 8.57 3.68 12.90
C TYR A 291 9.85 3.86 13.72
N ASP A 292 9.72 4.16 15.02
CA ASP A 292 10.87 4.60 15.84
C ASP A 292 12.00 3.56 15.94
N GLU A 293 11.66 2.27 15.94
CA GLU A 293 12.63 1.18 16.10
C GLU A 293 13.06 0.53 14.77
N GLY A 294 12.49 0.92 13.64
CA GLY A 294 12.83 0.31 12.35
C GLY A 294 11.87 0.60 11.20
N ASN A 295 11.87 -0.31 10.22
CA ASN A 295 11.02 -0.24 9.04
C ASN A 295 10.34 -1.59 8.80
N ILE A 296 9.09 -1.57 8.36
CA ILE A 296 8.41 -2.71 7.74
C ILE A 296 8.41 -2.47 6.23
N THR A 297 9.18 -3.26 5.50
CA THR A 297 9.20 -3.23 4.04
C THR A 297 8.11 -4.16 3.51
N GLY A 298 7.11 -3.62 2.82
CA GLY A 298 6.10 -4.42 2.13
C GLY A 298 6.60 -4.96 0.79
N CYS A 299 5.99 -6.05 0.34
CA CYS A 299 6.22 -6.65 -0.97
C CYS A 299 5.01 -7.49 -1.39
N PRO A 300 4.48 -7.35 -2.63
CA PRO A 300 3.40 -8.21 -3.13
C PRO A 300 3.75 -9.71 -3.05
N GLU A 301 5.02 -10.07 -3.26
CA GLU A 301 5.53 -11.41 -2.98
C GLU A 301 5.96 -11.48 -1.50
N THR A 302 5.01 -11.81 -0.63
CA THR A 302 5.16 -11.65 0.83
C THR A 302 6.26 -12.49 1.47
N ALA A 303 6.80 -13.50 0.76
CA ALA A 303 8.03 -14.20 1.15
C ALA A 303 9.26 -13.27 1.27
N PHE A 304 9.18 -12.08 0.68
CA PHE A 304 10.20 -11.03 0.73
C PHE A 304 9.73 -9.78 1.47
N ALA A 305 8.53 -9.79 2.05
CA ALA A 305 8.07 -8.71 2.90
C ALA A 305 8.66 -8.85 4.32
N SER A 306 8.71 -7.73 5.03
CA SER A 306 8.84 -7.76 6.49
C SER A 306 7.54 -8.27 7.09
N SER A 307 7.65 -9.01 8.18
CA SER A 307 6.49 -9.60 8.86
C SER A 307 6.57 -9.33 10.36
N ILE A 308 5.44 -8.97 10.96
CA ILE A 308 5.28 -9.05 12.41
C ILE A 308 4.84 -10.46 12.74
N VAL A 309 5.61 -11.16 13.57
CA VAL A 309 5.33 -12.54 13.96
C VAL A 309 5.03 -12.57 15.45
N GLY A 310 3.89 -13.16 15.80
CA GLY A 310 3.48 -13.48 17.16
C GLY A 310 3.29 -14.99 17.34
N ASP A 311 3.44 -15.49 18.57
CA ASP A 311 3.08 -16.88 18.91
C ASP A 311 2.42 -17.01 20.28
N LYS A 312 1.88 -18.20 20.56
CA LYS A 312 1.23 -18.50 21.85
C LYS A 312 2.16 -18.54 23.05
N ASP A 313 3.47 -18.62 22.84
CA ASP A 313 4.47 -18.62 23.92
C ASP A 313 4.83 -17.20 24.37
N GLY A 314 4.21 -16.17 23.77
CA GLY A 314 4.40 -14.78 24.12
C GLY A 314 5.53 -14.11 23.33
N TYR A 315 6.04 -14.75 22.28
CA TYR A 315 7.02 -14.13 21.39
C TYR A 315 6.33 -13.13 20.47
N THR A 316 6.93 -11.96 20.29
CA THR A 316 6.53 -11.00 19.26
C THR A 316 7.77 -10.32 18.70
N LYS A 317 7.94 -10.33 17.38
CA LYS A 317 9.08 -9.67 16.72
C LYS A 317 8.75 -9.24 15.30
N VAL A 318 9.33 -8.12 14.89
CA VAL A 318 9.39 -7.70 13.49
C VAL A 318 10.56 -8.41 12.81
N PHE A 319 10.27 -9.20 11.78
CA PHE A 319 11.25 -9.85 10.93
C PHE A 319 11.44 -9.02 9.66
N VAL A 320 12.70 -8.69 9.37
CA VAL A 320 13.09 -8.01 8.13
C VAL A 320 13.72 -9.07 7.21
N PRO A 321 13.42 -9.06 5.89
CA PRO A 321 14.14 -9.90 4.94
C PRO A 321 15.65 -9.61 5.04
N GLY A 322 16.49 -10.64 5.05
CA GLY A 322 17.94 -10.45 5.16
C GLY A 322 18.49 -9.51 4.06
N GLU A 323 19.48 -8.68 4.40
CA GLU A 323 20.06 -7.60 3.55
C GLU A 323 20.39 -8.04 2.11
N ASP A 324 20.84 -9.29 1.94
CA ASP A 324 21.23 -9.87 0.64
C ASP A 324 20.03 -10.21 -0.26
N LYS A 325 18.78 -10.20 0.25
CA LYS A 325 17.58 -10.51 -0.52
C LYS A 325 16.88 -9.27 -1.06
N THR A 326 16.89 -8.15 -0.33
CA THR A 326 16.26 -6.89 -0.75
C THR A 326 17.06 -6.20 -1.87
N GLU A 327 18.39 -6.15 -1.75
CA GLU A 327 19.26 -5.63 -2.81
C GLU A 327 19.25 -6.55 -4.04
N ARG A 328 19.15 -7.86 -3.83
CA ARG A 328 18.96 -8.86 -4.88
C ARG A 328 17.61 -8.73 -5.57
N TYR A 329 16.53 -8.31 -4.89
CA TYR A 329 15.23 -8.10 -5.52
C TYR A 329 15.16 -6.79 -6.30
N ALA A 330 15.70 -5.67 -5.77
CA ALA A 330 15.85 -4.45 -6.59
C ALA A 330 16.61 -4.80 -7.88
N LYS A 331 17.75 -5.50 -7.76
CA LYS A 331 18.53 -5.98 -8.91
C LYS A 331 17.80 -7.01 -9.79
N LYS A 332 17.02 -7.94 -9.21
CA LYS A 332 16.27 -8.98 -9.94
C LYS A 332 15.06 -8.40 -10.67
N TRP A 333 14.33 -7.47 -10.05
CA TRP A 333 13.24 -6.73 -10.68
C TRP A 333 13.78 -5.91 -11.86
N TYR A 334 14.89 -5.18 -11.66
CA TYR A 334 15.57 -4.49 -12.77
C TYR A 334 16.03 -5.46 -13.87
N ALA A 335 16.62 -6.60 -13.52
CA ALA A 335 17.16 -7.56 -14.49
C ALA A 335 16.07 -8.37 -15.22
N GLU A 336 14.99 -8.79 -14.55
CA GLU A 336 13.86 -9.49 -15.18
C GLU A 336 13.07 -8.54 -16.07
N HIS A 337 12.96 -7.26 -15.68
CA HIS A 337 12.35 -6.23 -16.52
C HIS A 337 13.23 -5.90 -17.74
N GLU A 338 14.55 -5.75 -17.58
CA GLU A 338 15.51 -5.54 -18.68
C GLU A 338 15.52 -6.73 -19.65
N LYS A 339 15.44 -7.96 -19.14
CA LYS A 339 15.42 -9.17 -19.96
C LYS A 339 14.15 -9.30 -20.80
N ARG A 340 12.98 -8.93 -20.25
CA ARG A 340 11.72 -8.88 -21.01
C ARG A 340 11.76 -7.84 -22.14
N MET A 341 12.47 -6.74 -21.94
CA MET A 341 12.63 -5.67 -22.95
C MET A 341 13.59 -6.05 -24.09
N ILE A 342 14.57 -6.93 -23.83
CA ILE A 342 15.52 -7.42 -24.84
C ILE A 342 14.94 -8.60 -25.63
N GLU A 343 14.14 -9.45 -25.00
CA GLU A 343 13.52 -10.62 -25.64
C GLU A 343 12.25 -10.26 -26.46
N GLU A 344 11.65 -9.08 -26.23
CA GLU A 344 10.49 -8.56 -26.98
C GLU A 344 10.80 -7.32 -27.86
N GLY A 345 12.09 -7.01 -28.07
CA GLY A 345 12.57 -5.92 -28.95
C GLY A 345 12.46 -6.21 -30.45
#